data_AF-A0A7K3WYE9-F1
#
_entry.id   AF-A0A7K3WYE9-F1
#
_cell.length_a   1.000
_cell.length_b   1.000
_cell.length_c   1.000
_cell.angle_alpha   90.00
_cell.angle_beta   90.00
_cell.angle_gamma   90.00
#
_symmetry.space_group_name_H-M   'P 1'
#
loop_
_entity.id
_entity.type
_entity.pdbx_description
1 polymer ?
#
loop_
_entity_poly.entity_id
_entity_poly.type
_entity_poly.pdbx_seq_one_letter_code
_entity_poly.pdbx_strand_id
1 'polypeptide(L)'
;MTTSRDRGPADALADALDLPDGEARCAELDRIAARADVTGDVPTGVAARFALIEAYLHLGERWRLVEPVRRCLATLDGPAGPDALRPGAVERLHRHQRQAVEALFGTPRVGLDQARALLDDLADRLGADAEPVAELRCRLADHLGDEPTARREYDRWAAAPPHPAAGCPGCAPARRAELLAGWGEPAEALAALDPVRAGAVDCTDQPERALVAGLLPWLRTGEAARAARAHVRAYRRHRRERAAFPLLATHLRFCALSGHLAHGLDVLAEQLPRLDHPADDLSAMEFAAAGSLLCALAVEAGLGGRRIHRPGHGPRPAAEVDVATLGGQLQALATTLAGSFDARNGTGHQSGRIASWLAERPLAEPVPLPTEDEFDDGAGAEPGPPGEEEPVPLSLALLTAALDARGDGYAVEPDGAVVGRWGAAVIQFRRLGQRGEILHARAVATRRLPATRRAEAYAFCNAWNHDRLLPAAYVHDPGDGSLVLAADVTTDLAYGVAPAQLVVLVTAAVSTGVAYAEAVAALPGD
;
A
#
# COMPACT_ATOMS: atom_id res chain seq x y z
N MET A 1 -25.35 -30.26 6.95
CA MET A 1 -24.40 -29.87 5.89
C MET A 1 -25.19 -29.57 4.62
N THR A 2 -25.70 -28.34 4.52
CA THR A 2 -26.24 -27.79 3.27
C THR A 2 -25.04 -27.47 2.40
N THR A 3 -24.90 -28.17 1.28
CA THR A 3 -23.85 -27.93 0.28
C THR A 3 -23.90 -26.47 -0.17
N SER A 4 -22.74 -25.81 -0.32
CA SER A 4 -22.62 -24.37 -0.63
C SER A 4 -23.29 -23.91 -1.94
N ARG A 5 -23.89 -24.84 -2.70
CA ARG A 5 -24.49 -24.62 -4.03
C ARG A 5 -25.90 -24.02 -4.04
N ASP A 6 -26.61 -23.98 -2.90
CA ASP A 6 -28.02 -23.49 -2.84
C ASP A 6 -28.21 -22.12 -2.17
N ARG A 7 -27.15 -21.40 -1.78
CA ARG A 7 -27.27 -20.05 -1.21
C ARG A 7 -27.36 -18.99 -2.31
N GLY A 8 -28.16 -17.95 -2.09
CA GLY A 8 -28.29 -16.82 -3.01
C GLY A 8 -26.95 -16.09 -3.26
N PRO A 9 -26.81 -15.33 -4.36
CA PRO A 9 -25.60 -14.56 -4.66
C PRO A 9 -25.14 -13.63 -3.52
N ALA A 10 -26.08 -12.99 -2.82
CA ALA A 10 -25.77 -12.04 -1.74
C ALA A 10 -25.12 -12.71 -0.51
N ASP A 11 -25.61 -13.87 -0.06
CA ASP A 11 -25.04 -14.60 1.08
C ASP A 11 -23.62 -15.09 0.75
N ALA A 12 -23.41 -15.57 -0.48
CA ALA A 12 -22.08 -15.99 -0.94
C ALA A 12 -21.11 -14.79 -1.03
N LEU A 13 -21.60 -13.60 -1.40
CA LEU A 13 -20.78 -12.39 -1.39
C LEU A 13 -20.34 -12.02 0.03
N ALA A 14 -21.24 -12.09 1.01
CA ALA A 14 -20.87 -11.82 2.41
C ALA A 14 -19.74 -12.75 2.87
N ASP A 15 -19.87 -14.07 2.64
CA ASP A 15 -18.83 -15.05 2.98
C ASP A 15 -17.51 -14.77 2.23
N ALA A 16 -17.58 -14.37 0.95
CA ALA A 16 -16.40 -14.10 0.13
C ALA A 16 -15.64 -12.83 0.52
N LEU A 17 -16.32 -11.85 1.13
CA LEU A 17 -15.68 -10.62 1.62
C LEU A 17 -14.81 -10.87 2.84
N ASP A 18 -15.09 -11.92 3.62
CA ASP A 18 -14.30 -12.32 4.80
C ASP A 18 -13.08 -13.19 4.46
N LEU A 19 -12.93 -13.59 3.18
CA LEU A 19 -11.75 -14.33 2.74
C LEU A 19 -10.50 -13.42 2.71
N PRO A 20 -9.31 -13.98 3.02
CA PRO A 20 -8.06 -13.25 2.82
C PRO A 20 -7.85 -12.94 1.33
N ASP A 21 -7.20 -11.81 1.05
CA ASP A 21 -6.84 -11.45 -0.33
C ASP A 21 -5.93 -12.52 -0.95
N GLY A 22 -6.30 -12.98 -2.14
CA GLY A 22 -5.59 -14.01 -2.87
C GLY A 22 -6.44 -14.62 -3.99
N GLU A 23 -5.84 -15.52 -4.78
CA GLU A 23 -6.48 -16.08 -5.97
C GLU A 23 -7.80 -16.80 -5.66
N ALA A 24 -7.91 -17.44 -4.50
CA ALA A 24 -9.14 -18.10 -4.08
C ALA A 24 -10.31 -17.10 -3.90
N ARG A 25 -10.05 -15.95 -3.27
CA ARG A 25 -11.03 -14.88 -3.11
C ARG A 25 -11.39 -14.26 -4.46
N CYS A 26 -10.40 -13.96 -5.30
CA CYS A 26 -10.63 -13.43 -6.65
C CYS A 26 -11.53 -14.37 -7.48
N ALA A 27 -11.22 -15.66 -7.51
CA ALA A 27 -11.99 -16.67 -8.23
C ALA A 27 -13.41 -16.86 -7.67
N GLU A 28 -13.61 -16.69 -6.36
CA GLU A 28 -14.95 -16.70 -5.75
C GLU A 28 -15.76 -15.47 -6.16
N LEU A 29 -15.18 -14.27 -6.06
CA LEU A 29 -15.83 -13.01 -6.44
C LEU A 29 -16.21 -13.00 -7.93
N ASP A 30 -15.35 -13.50 -8.82
CA ASP A 30 -15.65 -13.68 -10.25
C ASP A 30 -16.84 -14.64 -10.46
N ARG A 31 -16.86 -15.77 -9.74
CA ARG A 31 -17.98 -16.73 -9.81
C ARG A 31 -19.29 -16.13 -9.31
N ILE A 32 -19.25 -15.35 -8.23
CA ILE A 32 -20.42 -14.66 -7.68
C ILE A 32 -20.94 -13.62 -8.68
N ALA A 33 -20.06 -12.81 -9.26
CA ALA A 33 -20.44 -11.82 -10.27
C ALA A 33 -21.11 -12.47 -11.49
N ALA A 34 -20.51 -13.56 -12.02
CA ALA A 34 -21.08 -14.29 -13.14
C ALA A 34 -22.46 -14.91 -12.81
N ARG A 35 -22.62 -15.45 -11.60
CA ARG A 35 -23.92 -15.99 -11.15
C ARG A 35 -24.97 -14.89 -11.00
N ALA A 36 -24.58 -13.75 -10.43
CA ALA A 36 -25.45 -12.59 -10.26
C ALA A 36 -25.98 -12.09 -11.61
N ASP A 37 -25.12 -12.02 -12.64
CA ASP A 37 -25.52 -11.66 -14.01
C ASP A 37 -26.58 -12.62 -14.58
N VAL A 38 -26.41 -13.95 -14.39
CA VAL A 38 -27.36 -14.96 -14.86
C VAL A 38 -28.73 -14.83 -14.16
N THR A 39 -28.72 -14.48 -12.87
CA THR A 39 -29.94 -14.33 -12.07
C THR A 39 -30.58 -12.94 -12.17
N GLY A 40 -29.93 -11.97 -12.83
CA GLY A 40 -30.38 -10.57 -12.89
C GLY A 40 -30.19 -9.79 -11.58
N ASP A 41 -29.35 -10.26 -10.66
CA ASP A 41 -29.06 -9.58 -9.39
C ASP A 41 -27.94 -8.53 -9.59
N VAL A 42 -28.32 -7.40 -10.20
CA VAL A 42 -27.39 -6.32 -10.54
C VAL A 42 -26.62 -5.79 -9.32
N PRO A 43 -27.25 -5.49 -8.16
CA PRO A 43 -26.52 -4.96 -7.00
C PRO A 43 -25.42 -5.91 -6.50
N THR A 44 -25.69 -7.21 -6.41
CA THR A 44 -24.67 -8.19 -6.01
C THR A 44 -23.57 -8.30 -7.06
N GLY A 45 -23.92 -8.33 -8.34
CA GLY A 45 -22.96 -8.40 -9.44
C GLY A 45 -22.01 -7.19 -9.47
N VAL A 46 -22.50 -5.99 -9.19
CA VAL A 46 -21.67 -4.78 -9.07
C VAL A 46 -20.79 -4.84 -7.82
N ALA A 47 -21.37 -5.20 -6.67
CA ALA A 47 -20.62 -5.25 -5.41
C ALA A 47 -19.47 -6.29 -5.45
N ALA A 48 -19.71 -7.46 -6.05
CA ALA A 48 -18.69 -8.49 -6.25
C ALA A 48 -17.53 -7.98 -7.13
N ARG A 49 -17.83 -7.25 -8.21
CA ARG A 49 -16.81 -6.66 -9.10
C ARG A 49 -16.01 -5.55 -8.45
N PHE A 50 -16.65 -4.71 -7.63
CA PHE A 50 -15.93 -3.71 -6.83
C PHE A 50 -14.96 -4.39 -5.87
N ALA A 51 -15.41 -5.41 -5.13
CA ALA A 51 -14.54 -6.17 -4.23
C ALA A 51 -13.38 -6.85 -4.99
N LEU A 52 -13.65 -7.33 -6.22
CA LEU A 52 -12.63 -7.95 -7.07
C LEU A 52 -11.60 -6.93 -7.57
N ILE A 53 -12.04 -5.75 -7.98
CA ILE A 53 -11.16 -4.63 -8.36
C ILE A 53 -10.23 -4.27 -7.22
N GLU A 54 -10.76 -4.12 -6.01
CA GLU A 54 -9.96 -3.82 -4.81
C GLU A 54 -8.95 -4.94 -4.53
N ALA A 55 -9.36 -6.21 -4.61
CA ALA A 55 -8.43 -7.34 -4.43
C ALA A 55 -7.27 -7.30 -5.45
N TYR A 56 -7.55 -7.02 -6.72
CA TYR A 56 -6.51 -6.88 -7.75
C TYR A 56 -5.57 -5.71 -7.49
N LEU A 57 -6.07 -4.57 -6.98
CA LEU A 57 -5.24 -3.44 -6.59
C LEU A 57 -4.28 -3.82 -5.45
N HIS A 58 -4.76 -4.53 -4.43
CA HIS A 58 -3.96 -4.98 -3.29
C HIS A 58 -2.90 -6.02 -3.69
N LEU A 59 -3.25 -6.93 -4.60
CA LEU A 59 -2.32 -7.95 -5.11
C LEU A 59 -1.30 -7.38 -6.11
N GLY A 60 -1.51 -6.17 -6.62
CA GLY A 60 -0.68 -5.53 -7.65
C GLY A 60 -1.02 -5.96 -9.08
N GLU A 61 -2.08 -6.75 -9.29
CA GLU A 61 -2.49 -7.32 -10.57
C GLU A 61 -3.36 -6.36 -11.39
N ARG A 62 -2.89 -5.12 -11.56
CA ARG A 62 -3.65 -4.01 -12.16
C ARG A 62 -4.19 -4.32 -13.56
N TRP A 63 -3.52 -5.19 -14.30
CA TRP A 63 -3.95 -5.61 -15.63
C TRP A 63 -5.31 -6.33 -15.64
N ARG A 64 -5.71 -6.94 -14.51
CA ARG A 64 -7.02 -7.62 -14.35
C ARG A 64 -8.18 -6.67 -14.09
N LEU A 65 -7.92 -5.37 -13.88
CA LEU A 65 -8.97 -4.37 -13.58
C LEU A 65 -9.89 -4.09 -14.75
N VAL A 66 -9.40 -4.28 -15.98
CA VAL A 66 -10.07 -3.81 -17.20
C VAL A 66 -11.46 -4.40 -17.39
N GLU A 67 -11.61 -5.72 -17.27
CA GLU A 67 -12.89 -6.40 -17.46
C GLU A 67 -13.93 -6.07 -16.38
N PRO A 68 -13.65 -6.19 -15.07
CA PRO A 68 -14.65 -5.87 -14.04
C PRO A 68 -15.07 -4.40 -14.09
N VAL A 69 -14.15 -3.47 -14.40
CA VAL A 69 -14.48 -2.06 -14.62
C VAL A 69 -15.42 -1.88 -15.79
N ARG A 70 -15.12 -2.48 -16.95
CA ARG A 70 -16.00 -2.41 -18.14
C ARG A 70 -17.41 -2.91 -17.85
N ARG A 71 -17.55 -3.98 -17.07
CA ARG A 71 -18.86 -4.53 -16.68
C ARG A 71 -19.64 -3.59 -15.76
N CYS A 72 -18.96 -2.94 -14.82
CA CYS A 72 -19.58 -1.92 -13.97
C CYS A 72 -20.00 -0.69 -14.78
N LEU A 73 -19.18 -0.24 -15.74
CA LEU A 73 -19.53 0.87 -16.65
C LEU A 73 -20.74 0.51 -17.52
N ALA A 74 -20.78 -0.70 -18.09
CA ALA A 74 -21.94 -1.16 -18.87
C ALA A 74 -23.24 -1.22 -18.05
N THR A 75 -23.14 -1.47 -16.74
CA THR A 75 -24.28 -1.42 -15.82
C THR A 75 -24.74 0.01 -15.59
N LEU A 76 -23.80 0.94 -15.40
CA LEU A 76 -24.07 2.37 -15.25
C LEU A 76 -24.74 2.96 -16.50
N ASP A 77 -24.29 2.57 -17.69
CA ASP A 77 -24.81 3.07 -18.97
C ASP A 77 -26.10 2.34 -19.41
N GLY A 78 -26.41 1.22 -18.77
CA GLY A 78 -27.54 0.38 -19.11
C GLY A 78 -28.86 0.84 -18.46
N PRO A 79 -29.95 0.07 -18.66
CA PRO A 79 -31.28 0.41 -18.13
C PRO A 79 -31.35 0.49 -16.60
N ALA A 80 -30.44 -0.19 -15.91
CA ALA A 80 -30.33 -0.16 -14.46
C ALA A 80 -29.84 1.21 -13.94
N GLY A 81 -29.00 1.88 -14.74
CA GLY A 81 -28.56 3.25 -14.50
C GLY A 81 -27.77 3.43 -13.20
N PRO A 82 -27.62 4.70 -12.75
CA PRO A 82 -26.95 5.02 -11.49
C PRO A 82 -27.71 4.52 -10.26
N ASP A 83 -29.02 4.28 -10.35
CA ASP A 83 -29.85 3.84 -9.20
C ASP A 83 -29.53 2.40 -8.75
N ALA A 84 -28.93 1.60 -9.63
CA ALA A 84 -28.44 0.26 -9.30
C ALA A 84 -27.11 0.26 -8.52
N LEU A 85 -26.46 1.42 -8.41
CA LEU A 85 -25.21 1.62 -7.72
C LEU A 85 -25.45 2.20 -6.33
N ARG A 86 -24.65 1.78 -5.34
CA ARG A 86 -24.69 2.38 -4.00
C ARG A 86 -24.28 3.86 -4.06
N PRO A 87 -24.75 4.71 -3.12
CA PRO A 87 -24.28 6.10 -3.03
C PRO A 87 -22.75 6.20 -3.03
N GLY A 88 -22.18 7.10 -3.85
CA GLY A 88 -20.74 7.28 -4.00
C GLY A 88 -20.02 6.23 -4.86
N ALA A 89 -20.72 5.20 -5.37
CA ALA A 89 -20.10 4.17 -6.21
C ALA A 89 -19.75 4.67 -7.63
N VAL A 90 -20.47 5.67 -8.16
CA VAL A 90 -20.17 6.29 -9.46
C VAL A 90 -18.80 6.95 -9.45
N GLU A 91 -18.53 7.79 -8.43
CA GLU A 91 -17.24 8.46 -8.30
C GLU A 91 -16.09 7.46 -8.11
N ARG A 92 -16.33 6.42 -7.30
CA ARG A 92 -15.37 5.34 -7.11
C ARG A 92 -15.14 4.54 -8.41
N LEU A 93 -16.18 4.32 -9.21
CA LEU A 93 -16.07 3.68 -10.53
C LEU A 93 -15.21 4.50 -11.49
N HIS A 94 -15.33 5.83 -11.49
CA HIS A 94 -14.45 6.69 -12.29
C HIS A 94 -12.98 6.59 -11.83
N ARG A 95 -12.72 6.49 -10.52
CA ARG A 95 -11.36 6.19 -10.00
C ARG A 95 -10.86 4.83 -10.48
N HIS A 96 -11.70 3.80 -10.45
CA HIS A 96 -11.34 2.47 -10.97
C HIS A 96 -11.13 2.46 -12.49
N GLN A 97 -11.92 3.23 -13.24
CA GLN A 97 -11.72 3.44 -14.67
C GLN A 97 -10.37 4.09 -14.96
N ARG A 98 -10.01 5.15 -14.23
CA ARG A 98 -8.66 5.74 -14.29
C ARG A 98 -7.58 4.69 -14.02
N GLN A 99 -7.71 3.91 -12.93
CA GLN A 99 -6.75 2.85 -12.57
C GLN A 99 -6.65 1.73 -13.63
N ALA A 100 -7.75 1.41 -14.30
CA ALA A 100 -7.77 0.45 -15.41
C ALA A 100 -7.05 1.00 -16.66
N VAL A 101 -7.18 2.31 -16.95
CA VAL A 101 -6.35 2.95 -17.99
C VAL A 101 -4.88 2.93 -17.61
N GLU A 102 -4.54 3.23 -16.34
CA GLU A 102 -3.15 3.21 -15.87
C GLU A 102 -2.49 1.82 -15.96
N ALA A 103 -3.28 0.75 -15.90
CA ALA A 103 -2.77 -0.61 -16.04
C ALA A 103 -2.08 -0.84 -17.40
N LEU A 104 -2.49 -0.11 -18.44
CA LEU A 104 -1.82 -0.12 -19.75
C LEU A 104 -0.33 0.23 -19.63
N PHE A 105 0.03 1.17 -18.77
CA PHE A 105 1.43 1.61 -18.67
C PHE A 105 2.30 0.50 -18.08
N GLY A 106 1.75 -0.26 -17.12
CA GLY A 106 2.47 -1.33 -16.43
C GLY A 106 2.65 -2.61 -17.25
N THR A 107 1.82 -2.88 -18.27
CA THR A 107 1.85 -4.17 -18.97
C THR A 107 1.58 -4.09 -20.48
N PRO A 108 2.19 -4.94 -21.32
CA PRO A 108 1.80 -5.10 -22.72
C PRO A 108 0.59 -6.03 -22.89
N ARG A 109 0.07 -6.65 -21.82
CA ARG A 109 -1.11 -7.56 -21.88
C ARG A 109 -2.41 -6.83 -22.21
N VAL A 110 -2.52 -5.56 -21.81
CA VAL A 110 -3.69 -4.72 -22.11
C VAL A 110 -3.50 -4.10 -23.49
N GLY A 111 -4.50 -4.26 -24.36
CA GLY A 111 -4.48 -3.71 -25.71
C GLY A 111 -4.57 -2.19 -25.72
N LEU A 112 -3.82 -1.53 -26.61
CA LEU A 112 -3.80 -0.06 -26.71
C LEU A 112 -5.18 0.52 -27.03
N ASP A 113 -5.92 -0.09 -27.95
CA ASP A 113 -7.27 0.36 -28.33
C ASP A 113 -8.26 0.23 -27.18
N GLN A 114 -8.11 -0.81 -26.34
CA GLN A 114 -8.95 -1.00 -25.17
C GLN A 114 -8.73 0.10 -24.13
N ALA A 115 -7.47 0.50 -23.89
CA ALA A 115 -7.16 1.58 -22.97
C ALA A 115 -7.55 2.96 -23.52
N ARG A 116 -7.42 3.19 -24.83
CA ARG A 116 -7.93 4.40 -25.49
C ARG A 116 -9.45 4.52 -25.33
N ALA A 117 -10.19 3.45 -25.61
CA ALA A 117 -11.64 3.42 -25.41
C ALA A 117 -12.01 3.74 -23.96
N LEU A 118 -11.34 3.13 -22.97
CA LEU A 118 -11.58 3.45 -21.55
C LEU A 118 -11.24 4.89 -21.18
N LEU A 119 -10.23 5.50 -21.80
CA LEU A 119 -9.85 6.89 -21.59
C LEU A 119 -10.84 7.86 -22.24
N ASP A 120 -11.32 7.55 -23.44
CA ASP A 120 -12.32 8.34 -24.15
C ASP A 120 -13.67 8.28 -23.40
N ASP A 121 -14.09 7.09 -22.97
CA ASP A 121 -15.26 6.92 -22.10
C ASP A 121 -15.13 7.71 -20.78
N LEU A 122 -13.90 7.87 -20.25
CA LEU A 122 -13.66 8.67 -19.04
C LEU A 122 -13.78 10.16 -19.35
N ALA A 123 -13.26 10.58 -20.51
CA ALA A 123 -13.35 11.96 -20.99
C ALA A 123 -14.80 12.38 -21.26
N ASP A 124 -15.63 11.49 -21.78
CA ASP A 124 -17.06 11.74 -22.00
C ASP A 124 -17.82 11.95 -20.67
N ARG A 125 -17.37 11.28 -19.60
CA ARG A 125 -18.01 11.35 -18.27
C ARG A 125 -17.54 12.53 -17.44
N LEU A 126 -16.24 12.82 -17.46
CA LEU A 126 -15.62 13.84 -16.60
C LEU A 126 -15.43 15.18 -17.32
N GLY A 127 -15.48 15.19 -18.65
CA GLY A 127 -15.09 16.30 -19.50
C GLY A 127 -13.67 16.12 -20.04
N ALA A 128 -13.46 16.54 -21.30
CA ALA A 128 -12.19 16.37 -22.01
C ALA A 128 -11.02 17.12 -21.36
N ASP A 129 -11.29 18.19 -20.62
CA ASP A 129 -10.31 19.03 -19.94
C ASP A 129 -10.16 18.70 -18.43
N ALA A 130 -10.83 17.64 -17.95
CA ALA A 130 -10.72 17.22 -16.55
C ALA A 130 -9.28 16.77 -16.22
N GLU A 131 -8.80 17.12 -15.03
CA GLU A 131 -7.45 16.78 -14.55
C GLU A 131 -7.02 15.32 -14.81
N PRO A 132 -7.80 14.28 -14.42
CA PRO A 132 -7.41 12.89 -14.65
C PRO A 132 -7.31 12.53 -16.13
N VAL A 133 -8.11 13.16 -16.99
CA VAL A 133 -8.11 12.92 -18.44
C VAL A 133 -6.86 13.51 -19.06
N ALA A 134 -6.53 14.76 -18.73
CA ALA A 134 -5.30 15.42 -19.17
C ALA A 134 -4.05 14.66 -18.70
N GLU A 135 -4.00 14.22 -17.43
CA GLU A 135 -2.91 13.41 -16.90
C GLU A 135 -2.74 12.10 -17.69
N LEU A 136 -3.82 11.35 -17.92
CA LEU A 136 -3.77 10.08 -18.63
C LEU A 136 -3.40 10.26 -20.11
N ARG A 137 -3.91 11.29 -20.79
CA ARG A 137 -3.52 11.61 -22.17
C ARG A 137 -2.06 12.00 -22.28
N CYS A 138 -1.56 12.80 -21.34
CA CYS A 138 -0.14 13.15 -21.25
C CYS A 138 0.73 11.89 -21.13
N ARG A 139 0.44 11.03 -20.15
CA ARG A 139 1.20 9.79 -19.92
C ARG A 139 1.07 8.79 -21.06
N LEU A 140 -0.08 8.73 -21.73
CA LEU A 140 -0.27 7.89 -22.91
C LEU A 140 0.57 8.36 -24.09
N ALA A 141 0.58 9.65 -24.37
CA ALA A 141 1.40 10.22 -25.43
C ALA A 141 2.90 10.02 -25.15
N ASP A 142 3.34 10.24 -23.92
CA ASP A 142 4.72 9.96 -23.48
C ASP A 142 5.08 8.48 -23.66
N HIS A 143 4.21 7.57 -23.21
CA HIS A 143 4.42 6.11 -23.34
C HIS A 143 4.55 5.64 -24.80
N LEU A 144 3.94 6.36 -25.73
CA LEU A 144 3.98 6.09 -27.18
C LEU A 144 5.12 6.84 -27.89
N GLY A 145 5.83 7.74 -27.21
CA GLY A 145 6.87 8.58 -27.79
C GLY A 145 6.37 9.79 -28.58
N ASP A 146 5.11 10.18 -28.41
CA ASP A 146 4.56 11.42 -28.96
C ASP A 146 4.74 12.57 -27.96
N GLU A 147 6.00 12.96 -27.74
CA GLU A 147 6.37 14.04 -26.82
C GLU A 147 5.62 15.37 -27.10
N PRO A 148 5.43 15.83 -28.36
CA PRO A 148 4.68 17.04 -28.63
C PRO A 148 3.25 16.98 -28.08
N THR A 149 2.55 15.85 -28.21
CA THR A 149 1.22 15.67 -27.63
C THR A 149 1.29 15.57 -26.11
N ALA A 150 2.27 14.84 -25.58
CA ALA A 150 2.45 14.69 -24.14
C ALA A 150 2.62 16.04 -23.43
N ARG A 151 3.42 16.95 -24.00
CA ARG A 151 3.64 18.31 -23.47
C ARG A 151 2.38 19.18 -23.49
N ARG A 152 1.60 19.16 -24.58
CA ARG A 152 0.34 19.91 -24.63
C ARG A 152 -0.66 19.44 -23.57
N GLU A 153 -0.74 18.13 -23.36
CA GLU A 153 -1.60 17.55 -22.33
C GLU A 153 -1.03 17.77 -20.92
N TYR A 154 0.29 17.84 -20.77
CA TYR A 154 0.94 18.25 -19.52
C TYR A 154 0.56 19.67 -19.12
N ASP A 155 0.58 20.64 -20.05
CA ASP A 155 0.17 22.02 -19.77
C ASP A 155 -1.28 22.08 -19.32
N ARG A 156 -2.16 21.30 -19.96
CA ARG A 156 -3.57 21.15 -19.54
C ARG A 156 -3.67 20.55 -18.14
N TRP A 157 -2.93 19.48 -17.87
CA TRP A 157 -2.92 18.85 -16.55
C TRP A 157 -2.39 19.81 -15.47
N ALA A 158 -1.32 20.57 -15.76
CA ALA A 158 -0.73 21.52 -14.84
C ALA A 158 -1.69 22.65 -14.47
N ALA A 159 -2.53 23.08 -15.42
CA ALA A 159 -3.53 24.14 -15.22
C ALA A 159 -4.90 23.64 -14.73
N ALA A 160 -5.16 22.33 -14.78
CA ALA A 160 -6.46 21.77 -14.44
C ALA A 160 -6.76 21.88 -12.92
N PRO A 161 -8.01 22.18 -12.54
CA PRO A 161 -8.41 22.19 -11.14
C PRO A 161 -8.41 20.76 -10.57
N PRO A 162 -8.15 20.58 -9.26
CA PRO A 162 -8.20 19.27 -8.61
C PRO A 162 -9.53 18.56 -8.86
N HIS A 163 -9.46 17.27 -9.18
CA HIS A 163 -10.67 16.47 -9.46
C HIS A 163 -10.76 15.24 -8.53
N PRO A 164 -11.94 14.89 -7.96
CA PRO A 164 -12.09 13.75 -7.03
C PRO A 164 -11.75 12.37 -7.62
N ALA A 165 -11.83 12.24 -8.95
CA ALA A 165 -11.41 11.05 -9.68
C ALA A 165 -9.92 11.03 -10.08
N ALA A 166 -9.15 12.08 -9.75
CA ALA A 166 -7.71 12.12 -9.98
C ALA A 166 -6.96 11.13 -9.07
N GLY A 167 -5.69 10.90 -9.39
CA GLY A 167 -4.80 10.15 -8.50
C GLY A 167 -4.52 10.92 -7.20
N CYS A 168 -3.70 10.34 -6.31
CA CYS A 168 -3.28 11.04 -5.10
C CYS A 168 -2.67 12.42 -5.46
N PRO A 169 -3.24 13.54 -4.97
CA PRO A 169 -2.76 14.89 -5.27
C PRO A 169 -1.37 15.13 -4.69
N GLY A 170 -1.07 14.52 -3.53
CA GLY A 170 0.25 14.61 -2.94
C GLY A 170 1.35 13.88 -3.72
N CYS A 171 0.99 12.89 -4.53
CA CYS A 171 1.94 12.23 -5.43
C CYS A 171 2.05 12.92 -6.80
N ALA A 172 1.18 13.88 -7.14
CA ALA A 172 1.20 14.55 -8.44
C ALA A 172 2.51 15.33 -8.70
N PRO A 173 3.09 16.09 -7.73
CA PRO A 173 4.41 16.73 -7.89
C PRO A 173 5.50 15.77 -8.37
N ALA A 174 5.61 14.59 -7.76
CA ALA A 174 6.60 13.60 -8.13
C ALA A 174 6.36 13.03 -9.54
N ARG A 175 5.10 12.73 -9.91
CA ARG A 175 4.76 12.25 -11.27
C ARG A 175 5.07 13.28 -12.35
N ARG A 176 4.86 14.57 -12.07
CA ARG A 176 5.23 15.67 -12.98
C ARG A 176 6.75 15.78 -13.13
N ALA A 177 7.48 15.73 -12.00
CA ALA A 177 8.93 15.76 -12.01
C ALA A 177 9.55 14.58 -12.77
N GLU A 178 8.99 13.38 -12.65
CA GLU A 178 9.42 12.18 -13.39
C GLU A 178 9.32 12.40 -14.92
N LEU A 179 8.21 12.96 -15.42
CA LEU A 179 8.03 13.28 -16.85
C LEU A 179 9.02 14.34 -17.33
N LEU A 180 9.12 15.47 -16.62
CA LEU A 180 10.03 16.56 -16.98
C LEU A 180 11.50 16.09 -16.99
N ALA A 181 11.90 15.28 -16.00
CA ALA A 181 13.22 14.70 -15.96
C ALA A 181 13.47 13.73 -17.13
N GLY A 182 12.42 13.01 -17.58
CA GLY A 182 12.42 12.16 -18.76
C GLY A 182 12.62 12.93 -20.06
N TRP A 183 12.03 14.13 -20.17
CA TRP A 183 12.19 15.04 -21.31
C TRP A 183 13.48 15.87 -21.27
N GLY A 184 14.35 15.64 -20.28
CA GLY A 184 15.63 16.33 -20.18
C GLY A 184 15.55 17.73 -19.57
N GLU A 185 14.52 18.01 -18.77
CA GLU A 185 14.27 19.29 -18.09
C GLU A 185 14.48 19.17 -16.57
N PRO A 186 15.74 19.04 -16.10
CA PRO A 186 16.01 18.77 -14.69
C PRO A 186 15.66 19.95 -13.78
N ALA A 187 15.75 21.19 -14.24
CA ALA A 187 15.44 22.36 -13.42
C ALA A 187 13.92 22.46 -13.15
N GLU A 188 13.13 22.25 -14.19
CA GLU A 188 11.68 22.22 -14.15
C GLU A 188 11.19 21.04 -13.32
N ALA A 189 11.83 19.87 -13.46
CA ALA A 189 11.55 18.70 -12.63
C ALA A 189 11.74 19.00 -11.13
N LEU A 190 12.83 19.69 -10.77
CA LEU A 190 13.08 20.09 -9.38
C LEU A 190 12.09 21.14 -8.88
N ALA A 191 11.70 22.10 -9.72
CA ALA A 191 10.68 23.10 -9.39
C ALA A 191 9.31 22.45 -9.14
N ALA A 192 8.95 21.43 -9.91
CA ALA A 192 7.71 20.68 -9.71
C ALA A 192 7.63 20.00 -8.33
N LEU A 193 8.76 19.76 -7.66
CA LEU A 193 8.83 19.16 -6.32
C LEU A 193 8.71 20.17 -5.16
N ASP A 194 8.68 21.48 -5.45
CA ASP A 194 8.64 22.51 -4.42
C ASP A 194 7.47 22.40 -3.43
N PRO A 195 6.23 22.02 -3.83
CA PRO A 195 5.14 21.82 -2.89
C PRO A 195 5.44 20.78 -1.80
N VAL A 196 6.11 19.68 -2.17
CA VAL A 196 6.50 18.63 -1.22
C VAL A 196 7.62 19.14 -0.29
N ARG A 197 8.60 19.86 -0.83
CA ARG A 197 9.70 20.45 -0.05
C ARG A 197 9.21 21.50 0.93
N ALA A 198 8.15 22.24 0.58
CA ALA A 198 7.51 23.22 1.44
C ALA A 198 6.59 22.60 2.50
N GLY A 199 6.40 21.28 2.50
CA GLY A 199 5.47 20.60 3.41
C GLY A 199 3.99 20.89 3.12
N ALA A 200 3.67 21.35 1.91
CA ALA A 200 2.31 21.71 1.51
C ALA A 200 1.47 20.51 1.03
N VAL A 201 1.99 19.29 1.19
CA VAL A 201 1.40 18.05 0.69
C VAL A 201 1.19 17.09 1.85
N ASP A 202 -0.03 16.58 1.93
CA ASP A 202 -0.39 15.49 2.85
C ASP A 202 -0.48 14.17 2.07
N CYS A 203 0.53 13.33 2.24
CA CYS A 203 0.61 12.02 1.60
C CYS A 203 1.66 11.15 2.30
N THR A 204 1.28 9.92 2.66
CA THR A 204 2.17 8.98 3.32
C THR A 204 3.37 8.58 2.49
N ASP A 205 3.36 8.71 1.16
CA ASP A 205 4.50 8.38 0.28
C ASP A 205 5.52 9.51 0.18
N GLN A 206 5.19 10.69 0.73
CA GLN A 206 6.05 11.85 0.73
C GLN A 206 6.79 11.98 2.06
N PRO A 207 8.04 12.46 2.04
CA PRO A 207 8.76 13.00 0.89
C PRO A 207 9.56 11.96 0.09
N GLU A 208 9.56 10.67 0.47
CA GLU A 208 10.47 9.67 -0.15
C GLU A 208 10.24 9.51 -1.66
N ARG A 209 8.99 9.61 -2.14
CA ARG A 209 8.70 9.60 -3.57
C ARG A 209 9.28 10.81 -4.29
N ALA A 210 9.14 12.02 -3.74
CA ALA A 210 9.74 13.24 -4.30
C ALA A 210 11.28 13.19 -4.27
N LEU A 211 11.87 12.64 -3.22
CA LEU A 211 13.32 12.44 -3.12
C LEU A 211 13.84 11.54 -4.26
N VAL A 212 13.12 10.46 -4.59
CA VAL A 212 13.49 9.60 -5.73
C VAL A 212 13.36 10.32 -7.06
N ALA A 213 12.25 11.04 -7.28
CA ALA A 213 12.05 11.82 -8.50
C ALA A 213 13.16 12.87 -8.72
N GLY A 214 13.74 13.41 -7.64
CA GLY A 214 14.82 14.39 -7.67
C GLY A 214 16.23 13.82 -7.89
N LEU A 215 16.47 12.51 -7.72
CA LEU A 215 17.83 11.93 -7.74
C LEU A 215 18.62 12.26 -9.01
N LEU A 216 18.06 11.95 -10.18
CA LEU A 216 18.73 12.19 -11.46
C LEU A 216 18.76 13.68 -11.83
N PRO A 217 17.67 14.47 -11.62
CA PRO A 217 17.74 15.93 -11.76
C PRO A 217 18.86 16.58 -10.96
N TRP A 218 19.01 16.27 -9.66
CA TRP A 218 20.09 16.81 -8.84
C TRP A 218 21.48 16.41 -9.34
N LEU A 219 21.67 15.18 -9.82
CA LEU A 219 22.95 14.80 -10.45
C LEU A 219 23.25 15.65 -11.68
N ARG A 220 22.25 15.86 -12.56
CA ARG A 220 22.41 16.63 -13.80
C ARG A 220 22.63 18.13 -13.56
N THR A 221 22.13 18.67 -12.45
CA THR A 221 22.36 20.08 -12.06
C THR A 221 23.59 20.28 -11.16
N GLY A 222 24.36 19.22 -10.88
CA GLY A 222 25.59 19.29 -10.08
C GLY A 222 25.38 19.23 -8.56
N GLU A 223 24.17 18.96 -8.08
CA GLU A 223 23.82 18.79 -6.67
C GLU A 223 24.05 17.35 -6.16
N ALA A 224 25.19 16.74 -6.48
CA ALA A 224 25.47 15.33 -6.18
C ALA A 224 25.37 14.97 -4.69
N ALA A 225 25.83 15.85 -3.79
CA ALA A 225 25.71 15.64 -2.34
C ALA A 225 24.26 15.59 -1.85
N ARG A 226 23.36 16.34 -2.51
CA ARG A 226 21.93 16.32 -2.20
C ARG A 226 21.28 15.05 -2.72
N ALA A 227 21.62 14.63 -3.93
CA ALA A 227 21.17 13.36 -4.49
C ALA A 227 21.60 12.17 -3.61
N ALA A 228 22.84 12.16 -3.12
CA ALA A 228 23.33 11.13 -2.18
C ALA A 228 22.51 11.08 -0.88
N ARG A 229 22.21 12.24 -0.27
CA ARG A 229 21.34 12.29 0.92
C ARG A 229 19.93 11.80 0.64
N ALA A 230 19.35 12.24 -0.47
CA ALA A 230 18.02 11.81 -0.90
C ALA A 230 17.95 10.30 -1.15
N HIS A 231 18.98 9.72 -1.78
CA HIS A 231 19.08 8.29 -2.05
C HIS A 231 19.05 7.47 -0.76
N VAL A 232 19.93 7.77 0.20
CA VAL A 232 20.01 6.99 1.45
C VAL A 232 18.70 7.09 2.24
N ARG A 233 18.17 8.31 2.41
CA ARG A 233 16.90 8.52 3.13
C ARG A 233 15.74 7.75 2.48
N ALA A 234 15.53 7.92 1.17
CA ALA A 234 14.41 7.28 0.49
C ALA A 234 14.58 5.76 0.39
N TYR A 235 15.81 5.29 0.13
CA TYR A 235 16.06 3.85 0.00
C TYR A 235 15.81 3.08 1.31
N ARG A 236 16.09 3.68 2.48
CA ARG A 236 15.82 3.08 3.80
C ARG A 236 14.37 2.60 3.93
N ARG A 237 13.41 3.36 3.37
CA ARG A 237 11.99 2.98 3.29
C ARG A 237 11.73 2.01 2.13
N HIS A 238 12.13 2.40 0.92
CA HIS A 238 11.78 1.68 -0.32
C HIS A 238 12.32 0.24 -0.38
N ARG A 239 13.42 -0.04 0.32
CA ARG A 239 14.00 -1.39 0.38
C ARG A 239 13.09 -2.42 1.05
N ARG A 240 12.16 -1.98 1.93
CA ARG A 240 11.20 -2.85 2.65
C ARG A 240 9.79 -2.80 2.08
N GLU A 241 9.45 -1.71 1.40
CA GLU A 241 8.10 -1.47 0.90
C GLU A 241 7.84 -2.17 -0.44
N ARG A 242 6.88 -3.10 -0.48
CA ARG A 242 6.53 -3.85 -1.70
C ARG A 242 6.11 -2.92 -2.84
N ALA A 243 5.32 -1.88 -2.53
CA ALA A 243 4.83 -0.89 -3.50
C ALA A 243 5.94 -0.01 -4.10
N ALA A 244 7.11 0.07 -3.47
CA ALA A 244 8.23 0.89 -3.93
C ALA A 244 9.09 0.22 -5.01
N PHE A 245 8.77 -0.99 -5.47
CA PHE A 245 9.55 -1.67 -6.53
C PHE A 245 9.78 -0.80 -7.78
N PRO A 246 8.78 -0.07 -8.31
CA PRO A 246 8.98 0.80 -9.47
C PRO A 246 10.03 1.91 -9.24
N LEU A 247 10.26 2.31 -7.98
CA LEU A 247 11.20 3.38 -7.62
C LEU A 247 12.66 2.89 -7.57
N LEU A 248 12.88 1.57 -7.50
CA LEU A 248 14.22 0.99 -7.35
C LEU A 248 15.09 1.15 -8.60
N ALA A 249 14.49 1.23 -9.79
CA ALA A 249 15.23 1.48 -11.03
C ALA A 249 15.97 2.83 -10.97
N THR A 250 15.33 3.86 -10.41
CA THR A 250 15.93 5.19 -10.24
C THR A 250 17.05 5.18 -9.21
N HIS A 251 16.94 4.41 -8.12
CA HIS A 251 18.03 4.21 -7.16
C HIS A 251 19.25 3.52 -7.80
N LEU A 252 19.03 2.49 -8.62
CA LEU A 252 20.09 1.79 -9.35
C LEU A 252 20.76 2.70 -10.38
N ARG A 253 19.97 3.47 -11.15
CA ARG A 253 20.50 4.49 -12.08
C ARG A 253 21.26 5.58 -11.35
N PHE A 254 20.78 6.05 -10.21
CA PHE A 254 21.55 6.98 -9.37
C PHE A 254 22.91 6.39 -9.02
N CYS A 255 22.96 5.16 -8.51
CA CYS A 255 24.23 4.51 -8.13
C CYS A 255 25.18 4.36 -9.32
N ALA A 256 24.65 3.97 -10.48
CA ALA A 256 25.40 3.84 -11.73
C ALA A 256 25.98 5.20 -12.18
N LEU A 257 25.15 6.24 -12.23
CA LEU A 257 25.50 7.55 -12.80
C LEU A 257 26.30 8.44 -11.84
N SER A 258 26.27 8.16 -10.54
CA SER A 258 27.10 8.82 -9.53
C SER A 258 28.36 8.03 -9.15
N GLY A 259 28.61 6.91 -9.83
CA GLY A 259 29.80 6.07 -9.61
C GLY A 259 29.81 5.25 -8.31
N HIS A 260 28.69 5.16 -7.59
CA HIS A 260 28.51 4.30 -6.41
C HIS A 260 28.30 2.83 -6.80
N LEU A 261 29.20 2.27 -7.61
CA LEU A 261 29.01 0.96 -8.26
C LEU A 261 28.91 -0.19 -7.25
N ALA A 262 29.79 -0.22 -6.24
CA ALA A 262 29.78 -1.28 -5.24
C ALA A 262 28.48 -1.29 -4.41
N HIS A 263 28.06 -0.11 -3.92
CA HIS A 263 26.79 0.08 -3.20
C HIS A 263 25.59 -0.25 -4.10
N GLY A 264 25.61 0.18 -5.35
CA GLY A 264 24.57 -0.16 -6.32
C GLY A 264 24.43 -1.67 -6.50
N LEU A 265 25.53 -2.42 -6.51
CA LEU A 265 25.49 -3.88 -6.61
C LEU A 265 24.94 -4.53 -5.34
N ASP A 266 25.15 -3.94 -4.16
CA ASP A 266 24.50 -4.38 -2.91
C ASP A 266 22.99 -4.17 -2.98
N VAL A 267 22.55 -2.97 -3.42
CA VAL A 267 21.14 -2.65 -3.66
C VAL A 267 20.53 -3.60 -4.68
N LEU A 268 21.23 -3.88 -5.78
CA LEU A 268 20.77 -4.81 -6.81
C LEU A 268 20.62 -6.22 -6.22
N ALA A 269 21.63 -6.73 -5.52
CA ALA A 269 21.61 -8.06 -4.92
C ALA A 269 20.47 -8.22 -3.90
N GLU A 270 20.26 -7.22 -3.05
CA GLU A 270 19.18 -7.21 -2.06
C GLU A 270 17.79 -7.27 -2.71
N GLN A 271 17.61 -6.54 -3.81
CA GLN A 271 16.29 -6.35 -4.42
C GLN A 271 16.00 -7.34 -5.57
N LEU A 272 17.02 -8.06 -6.06
CA LEU A 272 16.89 -9.05 -7.13
C LEU A 272 15.78 -10.10 -6.91
N PRO A 273 15.52 -10.63 -5.69
CA PRO A 273 14.44 -11.58 -5.46
C PRO A 273 13.04 -11.05 -5.79
N ARG A 274 12.86 -9.71 -5.77
CA ARG A 274 11.57 -9.07 -6.10
C ARG A 274 11.32 -9.06 -7.62
N LEU A 275 12.37 -9.12 -8.45
CA LEU A 275 12.25 -9.20 -9.90
C LEU A 275 11.61 -10.51 -10.38
N ASP A 276 11.66 -11.55 -9.55
CA ASP A 276 10.99 -12.83 -9.81
C ASP A 276 9.47 -12.78 -9.54
N HIS A 277 8.99 -11.77 -8.82
CA HIS A 277 7.57 -11.54 -8.55
C HIS A 277 7.20 -10.06 -8.77
N PRO A 278 7.43 -9.52 -9.98
CA PRO A 278 7.21 -8.11 -10.24
C PRO A 278 5.71 -7.80 -10.22
N ALA A 279 5.35 -6.61 -9.72
CA ALA A 279 3.97 -6.15 -9.76
C ALA A 279 3.48 -5.92 -11.20
N ASP A 280 4.37 -5.43 -12.06
CA ASP A 280 4.09 -5.13 -13.46
C ASP A 280 5.35 -5.23 -14.32
N ASP A 281 5.15 -5.37 -15.64
CA ASP A 281 6.21 -5.64 -16.61
C ASP A 281 7.06 -4.40 -16.89
N LEU A 282 6.49 -3.19 -16.80
CA LEU A 282 7.22 -1.93 -16.97
C LEU A 282 8.28 -1.76 -15.88
N SER A 283 7.89 -1.96 -14.63
CA SER A 283 8.80 -1.88 -13.48
C SER A 283 9.90 -2.94 -13.55
N ALA A 284 9.57 -4.16 -13.99
CA ALA A 284 10.56 -5.21 -14.22
C ALA A 284 11.55 -4.83 -15.34
N MET A 285 11.05 -4.26 -16.44
CA MET A 285 11.86 -3.77 -17.55
C MET A 285 12.82 -2.66 -17.11
N GLU A 286 12.33 -1.66 -16.39
CA GLU A 286 13.11 -0.51 -15.92
C GLU A 286 14.15 -0.93 -14.87
N PHE A 287 13.78 -1.80 -13.93
CA PHE A 287 14.72 -2.37 -12.95
C PHE A 287 15.83 -3.17 -13.63
N ALA A 288 15.47 -4.02 -14.60
CA ALA A 288 16.43 -4.81 -15.35
C ALA A 288 17.36 -3.93 -16.21
N ALA A 289 16.85 -2.89 -16.86
CA ALA A 289 17.66 -1.94 -17.62
C ALA A 289 18.64 -1.19 -16.71
N ALA A 290 18.17 -0.67 -15.58
CA ALA A 290 18.99 0.03 -14.60
C ALA A 290 20.08 -0.89 -14.00
N GLY A 291 19.72 -2.13 -13.64
CA GLY A 291 20.66 -3.13 -13.15
C GLY A 291 21.68 -3.55 -14.20
N SER A 292 21.27 -3.67 -15.46
CA SER A 292 22.18 -3.94 -16.58
C SER A 292 23.18 -2.81 -16.80
N LEU A 293 22.74 -1.55 -16.77
CA LEU A 293 23.61 -0.37 -16.85
C LEU A 293 24.65 -0.39 -15.72
N LEU A 294 24.19 -0.59 -14.47
CA LEU A 294 25.04 -0.68 -13.31
C LEU A 294 26.08 -1.81 -13.45
N CYS A 295 25.66 -3.01 -13.87
CA CYS A 295 26.56 -4.14 -14.09
C CYS A 295 27.61 -3.83 -15.18
N ALA A 296 27.21 -3.19 -16.29
CA ALA A 296 28.13 -2.83 -17.35
C ALA A 296 29.21 -1.86 -16.86
N LEU A 297 28.83 -0.79 -16.17
CA LEU A 297 29.78 0.16 -15.58
C LEU A 297 30.65 -0.48 -14.49
N ALA A 298 30.09 -1.39 -13.70
CA ALA A 298 30.85 -2.16 -12.72
C ALA A 298 31.89 -3.09 -13.38
N VAL A 299 31.57 -3.71 -14.53
CA VAL A 299 32.53 -4.50 -15.31
C VAL A 299 33.68 -3.62 -15.82
N GLU A 300 33.37 -2.45 -16.37
CA GLU A 300 34.37 -1.46 -16.80
C GLU A 300 35.28 -1.03 -15.64
N ALA A 301 34.73 -0.92 -14.43
CA ALA A 301 35.47 -0.63 -13.20
C ALA A 301 36.18 -1.86 -12.56
N GLY A 302 36.20 -3.01 -13.23
CA GLY A 302 36.91 -4.22 -12.76
C GLY A 302 36.15 -5.07 -11.73
N LEU A 303 34.88 -4.77 -11.46
CA LEU A 303 34.02 -5.53 -10.52
C LEU A 303 33.26 -6.68 -11.19
N GLY A 304 33.51 -6.95 -12.48
CA GLY A 304 32.76 -7.91 -13.27
C GLY A 304 32.76 -9.35 -12.72
N GLY A 305 33.81 -9.76 -12.01
CA GLY A 305 33.92 -11.08 -11.40
C GLY A 305 33.25 -11.22 -10.03
N ARG A 306 32.73 -10.12 -9.43
CA ARG A 306 32.01 -10.17 -8.15
C ARG A 306 30.80 -11.10 -8.28
N ARG A 307 30.59 -11.96 -7.28
CA ARG A 307 29.48 -12.92 -7.26
C ARG A 307 28.27 -12.33 -6.54
N ILE A 308 27.09 -12.54 -7.11
CA ILE A 308 25.80 -12.18 -6.56
C ILE A 308 24.96 -13.44 -6.50
N HIS A 309 24.37 -13.69 -5.32
CA HIS A 309 23.43 -14.77 -5.13
C HIS A 309 22.13 -14.46 -5.86
N ARG A 310 21.74 -15.32 -6.80
CA ARG A 310 20.44 -15.26 -7.47
C ARG A 310 19.59 -16.44 -7.00
N PRO A 311 18.52 -16.20 -6.22
CA PRO A 311 17.62 -17.26 -5.78
C PRO A 311 16.98 -17.97 -6.98
N GLY A 312 16.65 -19.25 -6.79
CA GLY A 312 15.91 -20.01 -7.80
C GLY A 312 14.48 -19.50 -7.93
N HIS A 313 13.94 -19.51 -9.15
CA HIS A 313 12.55 -19.14 -9.40
C HIS A 313 11.98 -19.92 -10.58
N GLY A 314 10.83 -20.56 -10.37
CA GLY A 314 10.23 -21.46 -11.35
C GLY A 314 11.24 -22.54 -11.78
N PRO A 315 11.50 -22.71 -13.09
CA PRO A 315 12.46 -23.70 -13.59
C PRO A 315 13.93 -23.27 -13.45
N ARG A 316 14.21 -22.00 -13.07
CA ARG A 316 15.57 -21.47 -12.96
C ARG A 316 16.17 -21.88 -11.61
N PRO A 317 17.28 -22.64 -11.56
CA PRO A 317 17.91 -23.02 -10.30
C PRO A 317 18.54 -21.80 -9.62
N ALA A 318 18.73 -21.90 -8.30
CA ALA A 318 19.54 -20.94 -7.56
C ALA A 318 21.01 -21.03 -8.00
N ALA A 319 21.67 -19.89 -8.16
CA ALA A 319 23.05 -19.83 -8.58
C ALA A 319 23.75 -18.61 -8.04
N GLU A 320 25.04 -18.75 -7.76
CA GLU A 320 25.94 -17.60 -7.75
C GLU A 320 26.19 -17.20 -9.20
N VAL A 321 26.03 -15.93 -9.52
CA VAL A 321 26.26 -15.39 -10.88
C VAL A 321 27.23 -14.23 -10.77
N ASP A 322 28.20 -14.14 -11.68
CA ASP A 322 29.08 -12.98 -11.73
C ASP A 322 28.35 -11.76 -12.32
N VAL A 323 28.80 -10.56 -11.94
CA VAL A 323 28.21 -9.28 -12.35
C VAL A 323 28.11 -9.16 -13.87
N ALA A 324 29.11 -9.62 -14.62
CA ALA A 324 29.09 -9.59 -16.08
C ALA A 324 27.93 -10.44 -16.66
N THR A 325 27.80 -11.68 -16.19
CA THR A 325 26.73 -12.59 -16.61
C THR A 325 25.35 -12.09 -16.18
N LEU A 326 25.23 -11.58 -14.94
CA LEU A 326 23.98 -10.99 -14.45
C LEU A 326 23.57 -9.80 -15.30
N GLY A 327 24.51 -8.91 -15.65
CA GLY A 327 24.27 -7.78 -16.54
C GLY A 327 23.67 -8.21 -17.88
N GLY A 328 24.25 -9.20 -18.55
CA GLY A 328 23.71 -9.73 -19.80
C GLY A 328 22.30 -10.33 -19.67
N GLN A 329 22.02 -11.03 -18.56
CA GLN A 329 20.69 -11.58 -18.27
C GLN A 329 19.64 -10.47 -18.06
N LEU A 330 19.99 -9.41 -17.33
CA LEU A 330 19.12 -8.26 -17.09
C LEU A 330 18.89 -7.46 -18.38
N GLN A 331 19.93 -7.29 -19.21
CA GLN A 331 19.80 -6.66 -20.53
C GLN A 331 18.79 -7.40 -21.41
N ALA A 332 18.91 -8.73 -21.50
CA ALA A 332 18.02 -9.57 -22.30
C ALA A 332 16.56 -9.49 -21.83
N LEU A 333 16.33 -9.47 -20.50
CA LEU A 333 15.00 -9.28 -19.94
C LEU A 333 14.42 -7.92 -20.31
N ALA A 334 15.19 -6.84 -20.09
CA ALA A 334 14.76 -5.48 -20.38
C ALA A 334 14.41 -5.28 -21.87
N THR A 335 15.24 -5.77 -22.79
CA THR A 335 15.00 -5.63 -24.23
C THR A 335 13.82 -6.48 -24.71
N THR A 336 13.62 -7.66 -24.14
CA THR A 336 12.45 -8.52 -24.45
C THR A 336 11.14 -7.86 -24.02
N LEU A 337 11.11 -7.29 -22.81
CA LEU A 337 9.94 -6.57 -22.31
C LEU A 337 9.68 -5.30 -23.13
N ALA A 338 10.72 -4.53 -23.45
CA ALA A 338 10.61 -3.34 -24.29
C ALA A 338 10.02 -3.65 -25.67
N GLY A 339 10.52 -4.71 -26.31
CA GLY A 339 9.97 -5.21 -27.58
C GLY A 339 8.52 -5.65 -27.48
N SER A 340 8.08 -6.18 -26.33
CA SER A 340 6.68 -6.56 -26.10
C SER A 340 5.76 -5.34 -26.00
N PHE A 341 6.21 -4.27 -25.32
CA PHE A 341 5.49 -3.00 -25.31
C PHE A 341 5.43 -2.36 -26.70
N ASP A 342 6.54 -2.36 -27.43
CA ASP A 342 6.62 -1.81 -28.77
C ASP A 342 5.73 -2.56 -29.77
N ALA A 343 5.70 -3.89 -29.69
CA ALA A 343 4.78 -4.71 -30.47
C ALA A 343 3.31 -4.38 -30.17
N ARG A 344 2.95 -4.15 -28.89
CA ARG A 344 1.60 -3.72 -28.51
C ARG A 344 1.29 -2.29 -28.96
N ASN A 345 2.27 -1.39 -28.91
CA ASN A 345 2.11 0.03 -29.20
C ASN A 345 2.13 0.35 -30.70
N GLY A 346 2.79 -0.47 -31.52
CA GLY A 346 3.09 -0.14 -32.91
C GLY A 346 4.18 0.93 -33.07
N THR A 347 5.02 1.13 -32.06
CA THR A 347 6.11 2.13 -32.01
C THR A 347 7.42 1.49 -31.59
N GLY A 348 8.58 2.08 -31.87
CA GLY A 348 9.88 1.63 -31.31
C GLY A 348 10.32 2.39 -30.05
N HIS A 349 9.40 3.10 -29.40
CA HIS A 349 9.73 4.08 -28.37
C HIS A 349 10.32 3.44 -27.11
N GLN A 350 9.73 2.34 -26.62
CA GLN A 350 10.20 1.71 -25.38
C GLN A 350 11.58 1.09 -25.56
N SER A 351 11.84 0.42 -26.69
CA SER A 351 13.18 -0.09 -27.01
C SER A 351 14.20 1.03 -27.14
N GLY A 352 13.84 2.16 -27.79
CA GLY A 352 14.70 3.34 -27.87
C GLY A 352 15.03 3.95 -26.50
N ARG A 353 14.02 4.03 -25.62
CA ARG A 353 14.16 4.52 -24.25
C ARG A 353 15.10 3.64 -23.41
N ILE A 354 14.92 2.32 -23.46
CA ILE A 354 15.79 1.37 -22.77
C ILE A 354 17.22 1.39 -23.35
N ALA A 355 17.37 1.48 -24.67
CA ALA A 355 18.67 1.62 -25.30
C ALA A 355 19.39 2.90 -24.86
N SER A 356 18.66 4.01 -24.70
CA SER A 356 19.18 5.27 -24.17
C SER A 356 19.70 5.11 -22.73
N TRP A 357 18.95 4.43 -21.85
CA TRP A 357 19.41 4.15 -20.48
C TRP A 357 20.69 3.31 -20.46
N LEU A 358 20.76 2.26 -21.27
CA LEU A 358 21.93 1.39 -21.35
C LEU A 358 23.18 2.10 -21.90
N ALA A 359 22.99 3.19 -22.65
CA ALA A 359 24.07 4.01 -23.19
C ALA A 359 24.52 5.14 -22.25
N GLU A 360 23.87 5.33 -21.09
CA GLU A 360 24.25 6.38 -20.15
C GLU A 360 25.67 6.19 -19.62
N ARG A 361 26.27 7.29 -19.16
CA ARG A 361 27.63 7.35 -18.60
C ARG A 361 27.61 8.10 -17.27
N PRO A 362 28.57 7.83 -16.37
CA PRO A 362 28.70 8.57 -15.13
C PRO A 362 28.68 10.08 -15.35
N LEU A 363 27.89 10.79 -14.54
CA LEU A 363 27.64 12.23 -14.64
C LEU A 363 28.43 13.04 -13.61
N ALA A 364 28.89 12.40 -12.53
CA ALA A 364 29.63 13.04 -11.46
C ALA A 364 30.62 12.06 -10.83
N GLU A 365 31.65 12.61 -10.19
CA GLU A 365 32.51 11.83 -9.29
C GLU A 365 31.72 11.41 -8.04
N PRO A 366 31.99 10.23 -7.46
CA PRO A 366 31.33 9.78 -6.25
C PRO A 366 31.56 10.73 -5.08
N VAL A 367 30.48 11.26 -4.53
CA VAL A 367 30.47 11.97 -3.24
C VAL A 367 30.21 10.96 -2.12
N PRO A 368 30.77 11.11 -0.92
CA PRO A 368 30.48 10.18 0.17
C PRO A 368 28.97 10.03 0.41
N LEU A 369 28.49 8.79 0.48
CA LEU A 369 27.12 8.52 0.94
C LEU A 369 27.07 8.79 2.46
N PRO A 370 26.08 9.53 2.94
CA PRO A 370 25.86 9.70 4.38
C PRO A 370 25.56 8.36 5.03
N THR A 371 25.97 8.19 6.27
CA THR A 371 25.56 7.04 7.07
C THR A 371 24.06 7.10 7.37
N GLU A 372 23.40 5.95 7.55
CA GLU A 372 21.97 5.95 7.92
C GLU A 372 21.74 6.67 9.26
N ASP A 373 22.74 6.66 10.15
CA ASP A 373 22.75 7.33 11.45
C ASP A 373 22.81 8.87 11.34
N GLU A 374 23.35 9.44 10.26
CA GLU A 374 23.31 10.91 10.02
C GLU A 374 21.91 11.44 9.74
N PHE A 375 20.95 10.56 9.40
CA PHE A 375 19.53 10.92 9.35
C PHE A 375 18.82 10.71 10.70
N ASP A 376 19.53 10.13 11.66
CA ASP A 376 19.15 10.02 13.06
C ASP A 376 19.59 11.26 13.87
N ASP A 377 20.22 12.27 13.24
CA ASP A 377 20.54 13.57 13.86
C ASP A 377 19.29 14.43 14.16
N GLY A 378 18.09 13.90 13.88
CA GLY A 378 16.81 14.36 14.41
C GLY A 378 16.31 13.61 15.67
N ALA A 379 17.00 12.55 16.09
CA ALA A 379 16.66 11.72 17.26
C ALA A 379 17.31 12.20 18.58
N GLY A 380 18.05 13.32 18.53
CA GLY A 380 18.51 14.07 19.71
C GLY A 380 17.55 15.16 20.18
N ALA A 381 16.53 15.50 19.38
CA ALA A 381 15.31 16.08 19.91
C ALA A 381 14.45 14.91 20.38
N GLU A 382 13.83 15.00 21.57
CA GLU A 382 12.76 14.06 21.90
C GLU A 382 11.83 13.95 20.67
N PRO A 383 11.54 12.74 20.16
CA PRO A 383 10.62 12.60 19.06
C PRO A 383 9.36 13.38 19.44
N GLY A 384 9.01 14.36 18.61
CA GLY A 384 7.73 15.03 18.74
C GLY A 384 6.64 13.94 18.80
N PRO A 385 5.54 14.18 19.53
CA PRO A 385 4.47 13.20 19.63
C PRO A 385 4.07 12.74 18.22
N PRO A 386 3.88 11.42 18.00
CA PRO A 386 3.55 10.88 16.68
C PRO A 386 2.32 11.59 16.10
N GLY A 387 2.28 11.77 14.78
CA GLY A 387 1.12 12.36 14.11
C GLY A 387 -0.15 11.54 14.42
N GLU A 388 -1.31 12.18 14.56
CA GLU A 388 -2.54 11.52 15.02
C GLU A 388 -2.95 10.30 14.18
N GLU A 389 -2.60 10.29 12.89
CA GLU A 389 -2.93 9.23 11.94
C GLU A 389 -1.74 8.32 11.57
N GLU A 390 -0.54 8.60 12.10
CA GLU A 390 0.67 7.85 11.76
C GLU A 390 0.77 6.53 12.55
N PRO A 391 0.77 5.35 11.88
CA PRO A 391 0.93 4.08 12.58
C PRO A 391 2.33 3.93 13.17
N VAL A 392 2.41 3.84 14.48
CA VAL A 392 3.66 3.65 15.23
C VAL A 392 3.57 2.40 16.11
N PRO A 393 4.71 1.79 16.50
CA PRO A 393 4.68 0.63 17.40
C PRO A 393 3.93 0.92 18.70
N LEU A 394 3.09 -0.03 19.14
CA LEU A 394 2.34 0.10 20.40
C LEU A 394 3.31 0.29 21.58
N SER A 395 3.20 1.45 22.23
CA SER A 395 4.01 1.80 23.39
C SER A 395 3.13 2.04 24.62
N LEU A 396 3.74 1.95 25.80
CA LEU A 396 3.06 2.33 27.03
C LEU A 396 2.63 3.80 27.00
N ALA A 397 3.49 4.69 26.48
CA ALA A 397 3.21 6.12 26.37
C ALA A 397 1.99 6.42 25.49
N LEU A 398 1.83 5.69 24.37
CA LEU A 398 0.65 5.82 23.51
C LEU A 398 -0.63 5.36 24.21
N LEU A 399 -0.55 4.24 24.93
CA LEU A 399 -1.68 3.70 25.67
C LEU A 399 -2.12 4.65 26.79
N THR A 400 -1.17 5.21 27.54
CA THR A 400 -1.46 6.19 28.60
C THR A 400 -1.99 7.50 28.01
N ALA A 401 -1.42 7.99 26.90
CA ALA A 401 -1.93 9.18 26.20
C ALA A 401 -3.37 8.99 25.69
N ALA A 402 -3.71 7.79 25.20
CA ALA A 402 -5.08 7.49 24.78
C ALA A 402 -6.07 7.48 25.96
N LEU A 403 -5.64 7.05 27.15
CA LEU A 403 -6.42 7.11 28.38
C LEU A 403 -6.52 8.55 28.93
N ASP A 404 -5.43 9.32 28.86
CA ASP A 404 -5.39 10.73 29.26
C ASP A 404 -6.32 11.59 28.40
N ALA A 405 -6.34 11.35 27.08
CA ALA A 405 -7.25 12.03 26.15
C ALA A 405 -8.73 11.76 26.46
N ARG A 406 -9.02 10.60 27.07
CA ARG A 406 -10.36 10.24 27.55
C ARG A 406 -10.67 10.81 28.94
N GLY A 407 -9.68 11.35 29.64
CA GLY A 407 -9.79 11.81 31.02
C GLY A 407 -9.92 10.67 32.03
N ASP A 408 -9.44 9.48 31.68
CA ASP A 408 -9.57 8.29 32.51
C ASP A 408 -8.50 8.25 33.62
N GLY A 409 -8.91 7.86 34.84
CA GLY A 409 -7.97 7.62 35.94
C GLY A 409 -7.40 6.20 35.89
N TYR A 410 -6.07 6.08 35.82
CA TYR A 410 -5.36 4.80 35.82
C TYR A 410 -4.09 4.83 36.67
N ALA A 411 -3.57 3.65 36.98
CA ALA A 411 -2.25 3.42 37.54
C ALA A 411 -1.44 2.51 36.61
N VAL A 412 -0.12 2.73 36.56
CA VAL A 412 0.81 1.86 35.82
C VAL A 412 1.50 0.95 36.83
N GLU A 413 1.36 -0.35 36.63
CA GLU A 413 1.97 -1.39 37.46
C GLU A 413 3.46 -1.61 37.10
N PRO A 414 4.29 -2.19 37.99
CA PRO A 414 5.70 -2.44 37.72
C PRO A 414 5.96 -3.37 36.52
N ASP A 415 5.00 -4.21 36.15
CA ASP A 415 5.06 -5.11 34.98
C ASP A 415 4.68 -4.38 33.66
N GLY A 416 4.37 -3.08 33.73
CA GLY A 416 3.97 -2.26 32.60
C GLY A 416 2.50 -2.39 32.22
N ALA A 417 1.68 -3.10 33.02
CA ALA A 417 0.23 -3.11 32.84
C ALA A 417 -0.39 -1.79 33.31
N VAL A 418 -1.44 -1.33 32.60
CA VAL A 418 -2.19 -0.14 32.97
C VAL A 418 -3.54 -0.56 33.54
N VAL A 419 -3.83 -0.19 34.78
CA VAL A 419 -5.06 -0.60 35.48
C VAL A 419 -5.88 0.62 35.83
N GLY A 420 -7.16 0.63 35.45
CA GLY A 420 -8.10 1.67 35.85
C GLY A 420 -9.41 1.08 36.37
N ARG A 421 -10.22 1.94 36.99
CA ARG A 421 -11.55 1.59 37.47
C ARG A 421 -12.60 2.51 36.87
N TRP A 422 -13.58 1.90 36.20
CA TRP A 422 -14.71 2.57 35.57
C TRP A 422 -16.01 2.01 36.16
N GLY A 423 -16.49 2.65 37.22
CA GLY A 423 -17.68 2.21 37.94
C GLY A 423 -17.55 0.77 38.46
N ALA A 424 -18.36 -0.14 37.89
CA ALA A 424 -18.37 -1.55 38.24
C ALA A 424 -17.26 -2.37 37.57
N ALA A 425 -16.51 -1.81 36.61
CA ALA A 425 -15.42 -2.48 35.92
C ALA A 425 -14.04 -2.07 36.47
N VAL A 426 -13.17 -3.04 36.67
CA VAL A 426 -11.72 -2.84 36.75
C VAL A 426 -11.13 -3.35 35.45
N ILE A 427 -10.47 -2.49 34.67
CA ILE A 427 -9.91 -2.88 33.37
C ILE A 427 -8.40 -2.78 33.43
N GLN A 428 -7.74 -3.86 33.05
CA GLN A 428 -6.30 -3.95 32.90
C GLN A 428 -5.94 -4.02 31.43
N PHE A 429 -5.14 -3.06 30.96
CA PHE A 429 -4.52 -3.08 29.65
C PHE A 429 -3.10 -3.63 29.75
N ARG A 430 -2.75 -4.54 28.83
CA ARG A 430 -1.42 -5.14 28.70
C ARG A 430 -0.96 -5.10 27.26
N ARG A 431 0.35 -4.98 27.10
CA ARG A 431 1.07 -5.18 25.84
C ARG A 431 1.66 -6.58 25.86
N LEU A 432 1.12 -7.47 25.04
CA LEU A 432 1.55 -8.86 24.92
C LEU A 432 2.35 -9.07 23.62
N GLY A 433 2.98 -10.24 23.48
CA GLY A 433 3.86 -10.55 22.34
C GLY A 433 5.33 -10.21 22.62
N GLN A 434 6.25 -10.73 21.80
CA GLN A 434 7.69 -10.56 22.01
C GLN A 434 8.15 -9.11 21.87
N ARG A 435 7.41 -8.30 21.10
CA ARG A 435 7.67 -6.87 20.88
C ARG A 435 6.65 -5.99 21.60
N GLY A 436 5.74 -6.56 22.39
CA GLY A 436 4.63 -5.83 23.00
C GLY A 436 3.60 -5.34 21.98
N GLU A 437 3.46 -6.04 20.86
CA GLU A 437 2.66 -5.64 19.71
C GLU A 437 1.16 -5.98 19.83
N ILE A 438 0.74 -6.71 20.85
CA ILE A 438 -0.67 -7.09 21.06
C ILE A 438 -1.26 -6.24 22.18
N LEU A 439 -2.29 -5.47 21.88
CA LEU A 439 -3.08 -4.78 22.89
C LEU A 439 -4.11 -5.75 23.47
N HIS A 440 -4.00 -6.05 24.76
CA HIS A 440 -4.94 -6.89 25.48
C HIS A 440 -5.60 -6.10 26.61
N ALA A 441 -6.93 -5.93 26.54
CA ALA A 441 -7.73 -5.29 27.57
C ALA A 441 -8.58 -6.34 28.28
N ARG A 442 -8.36 -6.50 29.59
CA ARG A 442 -9.12 -7.43 30.44
C ARG A 442 -9.99 -6.65 31.40
N ALA A 443 -11.30 -6.70 31.21
CA ALA A 443 -12.29 -6.16 32.13
C ALA A 443 -12.69 -7.21 33.16
N VAL A 444 -12.73 -6.81 34.43
CA VAL A 444 -13.17 -7.63 35.56
C VAL A 444 -14.30 -6.91 36.26
N ALA A 445 -15.45 -7.58 36.39
CA ALA A 445 -16.55 -7.05 37.17
C ALA A 445 -16.20 -7.05 38.66
N THR A 446 -16.48 -5.93 39.33
CA THR A 446 -16.28 -5.78 40.79
C THR A 446 -17.20 -6.70 41.59
N ARG A 447 -18.39 -6.99 41.06
CA ARG A 447 -19.31 -7.96 41.65
C ARG A 447 -18.76 -9.38 41.44
N ARG A 448 -18.65 -10.11 42.54
CA ARG A 448 -18.35 -11.55 42.55
C ARG A 448 -19.61 -12.34 42.84
N LEU A 449 -19.69 -13.56 42.33
CA LEU A 449 -20.77 -14.51 42.65
C LEU A 449 -20.23 -15.62 43.58
N PRO A 450 -21.03 -16.19 44.47
CA PRO A 450 -20.62 -17.39 45.20
C PRO A 450 -20.42 -18.57 44.24
N ALA A 451 -19.50 -19.49 44.56
CA ALA A 451 -19.22 -20.67 43.72
C ALA A 451 -20.46 -21.56 43.47
N THR A 452 -21.48 -21.46 44.33
CA THR A 452 -22.79 -22.13 44.17
C THR A 452 -23.58 -21.64 42.95
N ARG A 453 -23.32 -20.42 42.46
CA ARG A 453 -24.00 -19.81 41.29
C ARG A 453 -23.23 -20.01 39.97
N ARG A 454 -22.34 -21.01 39.89
CA ARG A 454 -21.52 -21.30 38.70
C ARG A 454 -22.34 -21.50 37.42
N ALA A 455 -23.44 -22.24 37.50
CA ALA A 455 -24.29 -22.50 36.34
C ALA A 455 -24.88 -21.21 35.75
N GLU A 456 -25.31 -20.29 36.63
CA GLU A 456 -25.82 -18.99 36.23
C GLU A 456 -24.71 -18.10 35.63
N ALA A 457 -23.52 -18.09 36.24
CA ALA A 457 -22.39 -17.32 35.72
C ALA A 457 -22.01 -17.77 34.30
N TYR A 458 -21.99 -19.07 34.02
CA TYR A 458 -21.76 -19.59 32.68
C TYR A 458 -22.89 -19.27 31.71
N ALA A 459 -24.15 -19.39 32.15
CA ALA A 459 -25.29 -19.02 31.31
C ALA A 459 -25.24 -17.55 30.90
N PHE A 460 -24.90 -16.65 31.84
CA PHE A 460 -24.69 -15.24 31.57
C PHE A 460 -23.57 -15.00 30.55
N CYS A 461 -22.37 -15.57 30.75
CA CYS A 461 -21.26 -15.37 29.82
C CYS A 461 -21.55 -15.94 28.42
N ASN A 462 -22.24 -17.08 28.34
CA ASN A 462 -22.64 -17.68 27.07
C ASN A 462 -23.64 -16.79 26.32
N ALA A 463 -24.65 -16.25 27.02
CA ALA A 463 -25.61 -15.32 26.43
C ALA A 463 -24.92 -14.03 25.98
N TRP A 464 -24.03 -13.47 26.80
CA TRP A 464 -23.25 -12.30 26.44
C TRP A 464 -22.45 -12.52 25.16
N ASN A 465 -21.68 -13.60 25.08
CA ASN A 465 -20.85 -13.93 23.91
C ASN A 465 -21.68 -14.30 22.67
N HIS A 466 -22.93 -14.72 22.85
CA HIS A 466 -23.85 -14.96 21.74
C HIS A 466 -24.39 -13.65 21.16
N ASP A 467 -24.78 -12.72 22.04
CA ASP A 467 -25.51 -11.51 21.67
C ASP A 467 -24.59 -10.30 21.38
N ARG A 468 -23.33 -10.36 21.82
CA ARG A 468 -22.36 -9.26 21.70
C ARG A 468 -21.07 -9.75 21.08
N LEU A 469 -20.51 -8.95 20.18
CA LEU A 469 -19.23 -9.24 19.52
C LEU A 469 -18.03 -9.12 20.48
N LEU A 470 -18.09 -8.20 21.45
CA LEU A 470 -17.03 -7.95 22.40
C LEU A 470 -17.57 -7.28 23.67
N PRO A 471 -16.89 -7.44 24.83
CA PRO A 471 -15.74 -8.32 25.06
C PRO A 471 -16.12 -9.80 25.14
N ALA A 472 -15.16 -10.70 24.95
CA ALA A 472 -15.33 -12.14 25.15
C ALA A 472 -15.36 -12.47 26.64
N ALA A 473 -16.53 -12.83 27.15
CA ALA A 473 -16.82 -13.07 28.56
C ALA A 473 -16.53 -14.51 29.00
N TYR A 474 -16.03 -14.67 30.22
CA TYR A 474 -15.76 -15.96 30.85
C TYR A 474 -15.81 -15.84 32.38
N VAL A 475 -15.90 -17.00 33.03
CA VAL A 475 -15.86 -17.09 34.49
C VAL A 475 -14.48 -17.56 34.91
N HIS A 476 -13.85 -16.82 35.80
CA HIS A 476 -12.60 -17.19 36.46
C HIS A 476 -12.89 -17.60 37.91
N ASP A 477 -12.46 -18.81 38.27
CA ASP A 477 -12.59 -19.36 39.63
C ASP A 477 -11.21 -19.40 40.29
N PRO A 478 -10.90 -18.46 41.21
CA PRO A 478 -9.63 -18.42 41.93
C PRO A 478 -9.53 -19.48 43.04
N GLY A 479 -10.59 -20.25 43.34
CA GLY A 479 -10.59 -21.27 44.38
C GLY A 479 -10.81 -20.76 45.81
N ASP A 480 -11.24 -19.50 45.97
CA ASP A 480 -11.54 -18.86 47.27
C ASP A 480 -13.02 -18.94 47.66
N GLY A 481 -13.83 -19.72 46.92
CA GLY A 481 -15.27 -19.83 47.10
C GLY A 481 -16.08 -18.74 46.38
N SER A 482 -15.43 -17.82 45.67
CA SER A 482 -16.06 -16.81 44.80
C SER A 482 -15.76 -17.07 43.33
N LEU A 483 -16.62 -16.55 42.45
CA LEU A 483 -16.46 -16.54 41.01
C LEU A 483 -16.27 -15.10 40.55
N VAL A 484 -15.24 -14.91 39.73
CA VAL A 484 -14.91 -13.64 39.09
C VAL A 484 -15.43 -13.67 37.67
N LEU A 485 -16.30 -12.74 37.32
CA LEU A 485 -16.77 -12.56 35.95
C LEU A 485 -15.84 -11.58 35.24
N ALA A 486 -15.19 -12.06 34.19
CA ALA A 486 -14.20 -11.32 33.43
C ALA A 486 -14.53 -11.39 31.94
N ALA A 487 -14.05 -10.41 31.20
CA ALA A 487 -14.12 -10.41 29.76
C ALA A 487 -12.89 -9.73 29.17
N ASP A 488 -12.48 -10.14 27.98
CA ASP A 488 -11.33 -9.52 27.32
C ASP A 488 -11.57 -9.14 25.86
N VAL A 489 -10.77 -8.18 25.41
CA VAL A 489 -10.62 -7.76 24.02
C VAL A 489 -9.14 -7.79 23.71
N THR A 490 -8.77 -8.46 22.62
CA THR A 490 -7.39 -8.55 22.17
C THR A 490 -7.30 -8.06 20.73
N THR A 491 -6.32 -7.20 20.45
CA THR A 491 -6.08 -6.64 19.12
C THR A 491 -4.60 -6.80 18.77
N ASP A 492 -4.34 -7.43 17.63
CA ASP A 492 -2.98 -7.55 17.08
C ASP A 492 -2.61 -6.25 16.34
N LEU A 493 -1.54 -5.60 16.79
CA LEU A 493 -1.03 -4.35 16.24
C LEU A 493 0.42 -4.55 15.74
N ALA A 494 0.73 -5.74 15.21
CA ALA A 494 2.06 -6.11 14.69
C ALA A 494 2.68 -5.13 13.69
N TYR A 495 1.84 -4.38 12.97
CA TYR A 495 2.22 -3.39 11.96
C TYR A 495 2.10 -1.93 12.44
N GLY A 496 1.86 -1.70 13.73
CA GLY A 496 1.71 -0.37 14.33
C GLY A 496 0.25 0.05 14.50
N VAL A 497 0.04 1.14 15.23
CA VAL A 497 -1.26 1.75 15.52
C VAL A 497 -1.12 3.27 15.54
N ALA A 498 -2.04 3.97 14.87
CA ALA A 498 -2.07 5.42 14.94
C ALA A 498 -2.64 5.90 16.28
N PRO A 499 -2.20 7.05 16.83
CA PRO A 499 -2.75 7.60 18.07
C PRO A 499 -4.29 7.71 18.06
N ALA A 500 -4.89 8.20 16.98
CA ALA A 500 -6.34 8.30 16.83
C ALA A 500 -7.03 6.91 16.82
N GLN A 501 -6.41 5.93 16.16
CA GLN A 501 -6.91 4.55 16.16
C GLN A 501 -6.83 3.92 17.56
N LEU A 502 -5.75 4.18 18.29
CA LEU A 502 -5.58 3.66 19.65
C LEU A 502 -6.64 4.25 20.60
N VAL A 503 -6.97 5.54 20.48
CA VAL A 503 -8.09 6.15 21.23
C VAL A 503 -9.41 5.42 20.95
N VAL A 504 -9.69 5.05 19.70
CA VAL A 504 -10.89 4.28 19.34
C VAL A 504 -10.87 2.89 19.98
N LEU A 505 -9.74 2.17 19.90
CA LEU A 505 -9.60 0.83 20.47
C LEU A 505 -9.75 0.84 22.00
N VAL A 506 -9.08 1.77 22.68
CA VAL A 506 -9.20 1.96 24.14
C VAL A 506 -10.63 2.35 24.50
N THR A 507 -11.26 3.25 23.74
CA THR A 507 -12.65 3.66 23.97
C THR A 507 -13.63 2.50 23.82
N ALA A 508 -13.46 1.66 22.81
CA ALA A 508 -14.27 0.48 22.62
C ALA A 508 -14.08 -0.51 23.78
N ALA A 509 -12.83 -0.79 24.17
CA ALA A 509 -12.52 -1.69 25.27
C ALA A 509 -13.10 -1.21 26.61
N VAL A 510 -12.97 0.08 26.93
CA VAL A 510 -13.56 0.66 28.15
C VAL A 510 -15.08 0.61 28.09
N SER A 511 -15.69 1.13 27.02
CA SER A 511 -17.16 1.26 26.95
C SER A 511 -17.85 -0.10 27.03
N THR A 512 -17.31 -1.09 26.33
CA THR A 512 -17.90 -2.44 26.32
C THR A 512 -17.55 -3.24 27.58
N GLY A 513 -16.36 -3.04 28.17
CA GLY A 513 -16.00 -3.60 29.47
C GLY A 513 -16.86 -3.06 30.62
N VAL A 514 -17.21 -1.76 30.58
CA VAL A 514 -18.16 -1.14 31.52
C VAL A 514 -19.55 -1.72 31.33
N ALA A 515 -20.06 -1.77 30.10
CA ALA A 515 -21.37 -2.34 29.82
C ALA A 515 -21.47 -3.81 30.27
N TYR A 516 -20.40 -4.59 30.09
CA TYR A 516 -20.30 -5.95 30.60
C TYR A 516 -20.39 -5.98 32.13
N ALA A 517 -19.58 -5.18 32.82
CA ALA A 517 -19.56 -5.17 34.27
C ALA A 517 -20.86 -4.65 34.90
N GLU A 518 -21.55 -3.71 34.24
CA GLU A 518 -22.89 -3.25 34.63
C GLU A 518 -23.93 -4.35 34.48
N ALA A 519 -23.88 -5.12 33.38
CA ALA A 519 -24.75 -6.28 33.20
C ALA A 519 -24.50 -7.37 34.26
N VAL A 520 -23.24 -7.62 34.62
CA VAL A 520 -22.89 -8.48 35.76
C VAL A 520 -23.44 -7.91 37.08
N ALA A 521 -23.29 -6.61 37.30
CA ALA A 521 -23.80 -5.93 38.50
C ALA A 521 -25.33 -6.00 38.61
N ALA A 522 -26.04 -6.06 37.48
CA ALA A 522 -27.49 -6.16 37.40
C ALA A 522 -28.05 -7.59 37.56
N LEU A 523 -27.20 -8.63 37.65
CA LEU A 523 -27.66 -9.99 37.92
C LEU A 523 -28.51 -10.02 39.21
N PRO A 524 -29.55 -10.87 39.31
CA PRO A 524 -30.38 -10.92 40.51
C PRO A 524 -29.54 -11.08 41.78
N GLY A 525 -29.85 -10.30 42.82
CA GLY A 525 -29.29 -10.51 44.16
C GLY A 525 -29.68 -11.88 44.71
N ASP A 526 -29.10 -12.26 45.84
CA ASP A 526 -29.63 -13.39 46.61
C ASP A 526 -30.95 -13.04 47.28
#